data_AF-A0A935GK90-F1
#
_entry.id   AF-A0A935GK90-F1
#
_cell.length_a   1.000
_cell.length_b   1.000
_cell.length_c   1.000
_cell.angle_alpha   90.00
_cell.angle_beta   90.00
_cell.angle_gamma   90.00
#
_symmetry.space_group_name_H-M   'P 1'
#
loop_
_entity.id
_entity.type
_entity.pdbx_description
1 polymer ?
#
loop_
_entity_poly.entity_id
_entity_poly.type
_entity_poly.pdbx_seq_one_letter_code
_entity_poly.pdbx_strand_id
1 'polypeptide(L)'
;MTVRPALLALLLAAAPAWADEVLAELERRSGIPIAELQVILEDCHRTQMSANFCAFRDFIQADLRMRKAVEAKLASLPESCRPPLARLQARWEKSRDARCNRHADDQAAGGSMRPMVFSDCRATQTKRRIRALDAMKGCPSPQ
;
A
#
# COMPACT_ATOMS: atom_id res chain seq x y z
N MET A 1 -44.46 2.78 34.23
CA MET A 1 -44.14 3.35 32.90
C MET A 1 -42.65 3.64 32.85
N THR A 2 -41.85 2.76 32.28
CA THR A 2 -40.40 2.98 32.08
C THR A 2 -40.06 2.53 30.67
N VAL A 3 -39.88 3.51 29.78
CA VAL A 3 -39.51 3.32 28.38
C VAL A 3 -38.00 3.11 28.34
N ARG A 4 -37.54 1.95 27.87
CA ARG A 4 -36.11 1.70 27.58
C ARG A 4 -35.73 2.43 26.29
N PRO A 5 -34.69 3.29 26.27
CA PRO A 5 -34.23 3.86 25.03
C PRO A 5 -33.48 2.78 24.24
N ALA A 6 -33.90 2.55 23.00
CA ALA A 6 -33.16 1.72 22.07
C ALA A 6 -31.90 2.49 21.64
N LEU A 7 -30.73 1.95 21.99
CA LEU A 7 -29.45 2.42 21.48
C LEU A 7 -29.39 2.12 19.97
N LEU A 8 -29.58 3.15 19.14
CA LEU A 8 -29.22 3.08 17.72
C LEU A 8 -27.70 2.90 17.61
N ALA A 9 -27.28 1.73 17.12
CA ALA A 9 -25.90 1.52 16.69
C ALA A 9 -25.66 2.32 15.40
N LEU A 10 -24.91 3.41 15.47
CA LEU A 10 -24.34 4.06 14.29
C LEU A 10 -23.30 3.12 13.67
N LEU A 11 -23.64 2.52 12.53
CA LEU A 11 -22.67 1.88 11.64
C LEU A 11 -21.87 2.97 10.92
N LEU A 12 -20.64 3.23 11.38
CA LEU A 12 -19.67 4.07 10.67
C LEU A 12 -19.24 3.37 9.37
N ALA A 13 -19.83 3.78 8.24
CA ALA A 13 -19.39 3.37 6.90
C ALA A 13 -18.06 4.05 6.54
N ALA A 14 -16.94 3.54 7.06
CA ALA A 14 -15.58 4.04 6.77
C ALA A 14 -14.96 3.44 5.49
N ALA A 15 -15.65 2.50 4.82
CA ALA A 15 -15.13 1.77 3.66
C ALA A 15 -15.03 2.57 2.33
N PRO A 16 -15.99 3.43 1.93
CA PRO A 16 -15.95 4.05 0.59
C PRO A 16 -14.76 4.98 0.41
N ALA A 17 -14.44 5.79 1.44
CA ALA A 17 -13.33 6.75 1.37
C ALA A 17 -11.95 6.10 1.11
N TRP A 18 -11.74 4.87 1.58
CA TRP A 18 -10.47 4.17 1.35
C TRP A 18 -10.32 3.65 -0.09
N ALA A 19 -11.41 3.11 -0.66
CA ALA A 19 -11.39 2.64 -2.05
C ALA A 19 -11.16 3.81 -3.01
N ASP A 20 -11.80 4.96 -2.75
CA ASP A 20 -11.62 6.19 -3.53
C ASP A 20 -10.19 6.73 -3.42
N GLU A 21 -9.59 6.73 -2.22
CA GLU A 21 -8.18 7.12 -2.01
C GLU A 21 -7.21 6.24 -2.82
N VAL A 22 -7.47 4.92 -2.85
CA VAL A 22 -6.67 3.97 -3.64
C VAL A 22 -6.81 4.22 -5.14
N LEU A 23 -8.03 4.46 -5.64
CA LEU A 23 -8.28 4.72 -7.05
C LEU A 23 -7.69 6.06 -7.50
N ALA A 24 -7.84 7.12 -6.70
CA ALA A 24 -7.22 8.42 -6.97
C ALA A 24 -5.69 8.33 -7.02
N GLU A 25 -5.09 7.58 -6.09
CA GLU A 25 -3.64 7.36 -6.10
C GLU A 25 -3.19 6.50 -7.28
N LEU A 26 -4.01 5.52 -7.70
CA LEU A 26 -3.73 4.71 -8.88
C LEU A 26 -3.80 5.54 -10.16
N GLU A 27 -4.81 6.40 -10.33
CA GLU A 27 -4.90 7.38 -11.42
C GLU A 27 -3.65 8.26 -11.44
N ARG A 28 -3.32 8.88 -10.29
CA ARG A 28 -2.16 9.76 -10.17
C ARG A 28 -0.84 9.09 -10.60
N ARG A 29 -0.65 7.79 -10.30
CA ARG A 29 0.59 7.07 -10.63
C ARG A 29 0.58 6.37 -11.99
N SER A 30 -0.58 6.02 -12.53
CA SER A 30 -0.72 5.35 -13.83
C SER A 30 -0.94 6.32 -14.99
N GLY A 31 -1.51 7.51 -14.72
CA GLY A 31 -2.00 8.44 -15.72
C GLY A 31 -3.31 8.02 -16.38
N ILE A 32 -3.96 6.94 -15.92
CA ILE A 32 -5.23 6.44 -16.47
C ILE A 32 -6.39 7.05 -15.69
N PRO A 33 -7.39 7.65 -16.37
CA PRO A 33 -8.57 8.19 -15.72
C PRO A 33 -9.30 7.16 -14.84
N ILE A 34 -9.84 7.59 -13.70
CA ILE A 34 -10.59 6.69 -12.78
C ILE A 34 -11.68 5.89 -13.49
N ALA A 35 -12.44 6.51 -14.42
CA ALA A 35 -13.50 5.82 -15.16
C ALA A 35 -12.97 4.64 -15.99
N GLU A 36 -11.79 4.79 -16.59
CA GLU A 36 -11.14 3.71 -17.35
C GLU A 36 -10.54 2.67 -16.39
N LEU A 37 -9.92 3.10 -15.29
CA LEU A 37 -9.43 2.19 -14.25
C LEU A 37 -10.55 1.30 -13.68
N GLN A 38 -11.75 1.83 -13.48
CA GLN A 38 -12.90 1.05 -13.00
C GLN A 38 -13.25 -0.10 -13.97
N VAL A 39 -13.21 0.14 -15.28
CA VAL A 39 -13.42 -0.89 -16.29
C VAL A 39 -12.28 -1.91 -16.29
N ILE A 40 -11.03 -1.45 -16.22
CA ILE A 40 -9.85 -2.33 -16.20
C ILE A 40 -9.87 -3.27 -14.98
N LEU A 41 -10.30 -2.75 -13.82
CA LEU A 41 -10.26 -3.42 -12.53
C LEU A 41 -11.51 -4.27 -12.23
N GLU A 42 -12.53 -4.25 -13.09
CA GLU A 42 -13.78 -5.01 -12.91
C GLU A 42 -13.52 -6.52 -12.82
N ASP A 43 -12.63 -7.03 -13.67
CA ASP A 43 -12.24 -8.44 -13.71
C ASP A 43 -10.73 -8.57 -13.90
N CYS A 44 -10.04 -8.86 -12.79
CA CYS A 44 -8.60 -9.03 -12.72
C CYS A 44 -8.06 -10.21 -13.54
N HIS A 45 -8.92 -11.11 -14.00
CA HIS A 45 -8.54 -12.30 -14.76
C HIS A 45 -8.89 -12.20 -16.24
N ARG A 46 -9.60 -11.15 -16.67
CA ARG A 46 -10.07 -10.98 -18.05
C ARG A 46 -8.93 -10.87 -19.05
N THR A 47 -7.92 -10.06 -18.75
CA THR A 47 -6.76 -9.82 -19.62
C THR A 47 -5.49 -9.69 -18.80
N GLN A 48 -4.33 -9.86 -19.45
CA GLN A 48 -3.03 -9.60 -18.79
C GLN A 48 -2.87 -8.13 -18.37
N MET A 49 -3.49 -7.19 -19.11
CA MET A 49 -3.53 -5.79 -18.71
C MET A 49 -4.32 -5.61 -17.41
N SER A 50 -5.52 -6.19 -17.31
CA SER A 50 -6.34 -6.18 -16.09
C SER A 50 -5.59 -6.79 -14.91
N ALA A 51 -4.92 -7.93 -15.11
CA ALA A 51 -4.11 -8.57 -14.07
C ALA A 51 -2.97 -7.66 -13.59
N ASN A 52 -2.23 -7.04 -14.52
CA ASN A 52 -1.16 -6.07 -14.21
C ASN A 52 -1.69 -4.88 -13.37
N PHE A 53 -2.83 -4.30 -13.74
CA PHE A 53 -3.41 -3.17 -13.02
C PHE A 53 -4.01 -3.57 -11.66
N CYS A 54 -4.59 -4.75 -11.53
CA CYS A 54 -5.03 -5.25 -10.23
C CYS A 54 -3.86 -5.45 -9.25
N ALA A 55 -2.75 -6.05 -9.71
CA ALA A 55 -1.55 -6.14 -8.90
C ALA A 55 -0.99 -4.76 -8.53
N PHE A 56 -1.06 -3.79 -9.46
CA PHE A 56 -0.63 -2.42 -9.19
C PHE A 56 -1.52 -1.74 -8.12
N ARG A 57 -2.85 -1.83 -8.25
CA ARG A 57 -3.82 -1.37 -7.24
C ARG A 57 -3.53 -1.97 -5.86
N ASP A 58 -3.27 -3.26 -5.80
CA ASP A 58 -2.98 -3.95 -4.54
C ASP A 58 -1.67 -3.46 -3.89
N PHE A 59 -0.67 -3.12 -4.71
CA PHE A 59 0.51 -2.41 -4.24
C PHE A 59 0.18 -1.00 -3.74
N ILE A 60 -0.60 -0.19 -4.48
CA ILE A 60 -1.02 1.15 -4.05
C ILE A 60 -1.71 1.09 -2.68
N GLN A 61 -2.62 0.13 -2.50
CA GLN A 61 -3.30 -0.10 -1.24
C GLN A 61 -2.30 -0.40 -0.10
N ALA A 62 -1.32 -1.28 -0.33
CA ALA A 62 -0.31 -1.59 0.67
C ALA A 62 0.58 -0.37 0.99
N ASP A 63 0.95 0.40 -0.04
CA ASP A 63 1.83 1.57 0.06
C ASP A 63 1.17 2.73 0.84
N LEU A 64 -0.10 3.01 0.57
CA LEU A 64 -0.91 3.96 1.35
C LEU A 64 -1.00 3.55 2.83
N ARG A 65 -1.23 2.26 3.12
CA ARG A 65 -1.25 1.76 4.51
C ARG A 65 0.10 1.91 5.18
N MET A 66 1.18 1.65 4.45
CA MET A 66 2.53 1.83 4.97
C MET A 66 2.83 3.29 5.28
N ARG A 67 2.44 4.24 4.42
CA ARG A 67 2.61 5.68 4.70
C ARG A 67 1.92 6.07 6.01
N LYS A 68 0.67 5.66 6.20
CA LYS A 68 -0.09 5.87 7.45
C LYS A 68 0.63 5.22 8.66
N ALA A 69 1.16 4.00 8.50
CA ALA A 69 1.92 3.34 9.57
C ALA A 69 3.24 4.06 9.91
N VAL A 70 3.96 4.58 8.91
CA VAL A 70 5.18 5.38 9.10
C VAL A 70 4.86 6.68 9.84
N GLU A 71 3.81 7.40 9.42
CA GLU A 71 3.36 8.63 10.07
C GLU A 71 2.97 8.39 11.53
N ALA A 72 2.15 7.37 11.80
CA ALA A 72 1.78 6.98 13.16
C ALA A 72 3.02 6.65 13.99
N LYS A 73 4.01 5.97 13.39
CA LYS A 73 5.25 5.61 14.09
C LYS A 73 6.16 6.79 14.37
N LEU A 74 6.25 7.74 13.46
CA LEU A 74 6.98 9.00 13.67
C LEU A 74 6.33 9.82 14.79
N ALA A 75 5.00 9.84 14.86
CA ALA A 75 4.27 10.52 15.91
C ALA A 75 4.46 9.85 17.29
N SER A 76 4.57 8.52 17.35
CA SER A 76 4.70 7.78 18.60
C SER A 76 6.11 7.75 19.20
N LEU A 77 7.13 8.19 18.48
CA LEU A 77 8.54 8.14 18.91
C LEU A 77 9.04 9.53 19.35
N PRO A 78 10.08 9.58 20.21
CA PRO A 78 10.77 10.83 20.54
C PRO A 78 11.23 11.56 19.29
N GLU A 79 11.25 12.89 19.34
CA GLU A 79 11.58 13.73 18.18
C GLU A 79 12.97 13.43 17.60
N SER A 80 13.95 13.16 18.46
CA SER A 80 15.31 12.75 18.07
C SER A 80 15.34 11.49 17.18
N CYS A 81 14.29 10.68 17.21
CA CYS A 81 14.20 9.41 16.49
C CYS A 81 13.49 9.53 15.14
N ARG A 82 12.83 10.65 14.88
CA ARG A 82 12.09 10.89 13.64
C ARG A 82 13.00 11.00 12.41
N PRO A 83 14.07 11.83 12.40
CA PRO A 83 14.94 11.92 11.22
C PRO A 83 15.64 10.60 10.87
N PRO A 84 16.18 9.82 11.84
CA PRO A 84 16.70 8.49 11.56
C PRO A 84 15.67 7.53 10.96
N LEU A 85 14.44 7.52 11.48
CA LEU A 85 13.37 6.67 10.95
C LEU A 85 12.97 7.04 9.52
N ALA A 86 12.80 8.34 9.23
CA ALA A 86 12.49 8.80 7.88
C ALA A 86 13.57 8.38 6.87
N ARG A 87 14.85 8.53 7.23
CA ARG A 87 15.97 8.09 6.37
C ARG A 87 15.98 6.56 6.20
N LEU A 88 15.75 5.80 7.26
CA LEU A 88 15.69 4.35 7.19
C LEU A 88 14.53 3.89 6.28
N GLN A 89 13.38 4.53 6.38
CA GLN A 89 12.21 4.23 5.55
C GLN A 89 12.49 4.50 4.07
N ALA A 90 13.05 5.67 3.73
CA ALA A 90 13.42 6.00 2.35
C ALA A 90 14.44 5.01 1.77
N ARG A 91 15.46 4.62 2.55
CA ARG A 91 16.42 3.58 2.14
C ARG A 91 15.73 2.23 1.93
N TRP A 92 14.82 1.86 2.81
CA TRP A 92 14.07 0.61 2.71
C TRP A 92 13.23 0.57 1.42
N GLU A 93 12.54 1.65 1.05
CA GLU A 93 11.74 1.74 -0.18
C GLU A 93 12.59 1.59 -1.44
N LYS A 94 13.71 2.34 -1.53
CA LYS A 94 14.67 2.19 -2.64
C LYS A 94 15.17 0.74 -2.76
N SER A 95 15.45 0.13 -1.61
CA SER A 95 15.96 -1.24 -1.54
C SER A 95 14.88 -2.29 -1.89
N ARG A 96 13.61 -2.06 -1.51
CA ARG A 96 12.43 -2.84 -1.94
C ARG A 96 12.33 -2.80 -3.45
N ASP A 97 12.32 -1.62 -4.05
CA ASP A 97 12.07 -1.46 -5.48
C ASP A 97 13.21 -2.05 -6.31
N ALA A 98 14.47 -1.90 -5.87
CA ALA A 98 15.61 -2.57 -6.52
C ALA A 98 15.53 -4.11 -6.45
N ARG A 99 15.14 -4.66 -5.29
CA ARG A 99 14.95 -6.12 -5.14
C ARG A 99 13.80 -6.63 -5.99
N CYS A 100 12.66 -5.94 -5.98
CA CYS A 100 11.49 -6.35 -6.75
C CYS A 100 11.70 -6.23 -8.25
N ASN A 101 12.48 -5.25 -8.72
CA ASN A 101 12.84 -5.16 -10.13
C ASN A 101 13.64 -6.40 -10.57
N ARG A 102 14.71 -6.75 -9.83
CA ARG A 102 15.47 -7.96 -10.12
C ARG A 102 14.61 -9.22 -10.09
N HIS A 103 13.76 -9.36 -9.07
CA HIS A 103 12.84 -10.49 -8.99
C HIS A 103 11.89 -10.56 -10.19
N ALA A 104 11.35 -9.43 -10.65
CA ALA A 104 10.49 -9.40 -11.81
C ALA A 104 11.23 -9.73 -13.11
N ASP A 105 12.49 -9.29 -13.24
CA ASP A 105 13.36 -9.66 -14.36
C ASP A 105 13.65 -11.17 -14.35
N ASP A 106 14.04 -11.72 -13.20
CA ASP A 106 14.35 -13.15 -13.06
C ASP A 106 13.16 -14.06 -13.43
N GLN A 107 11.92 -13.61 -13.16
CA GLN A 107 10.71 -14.41 -13.36
C GLN A 107 10.02 -14.16 -14.71
N ALA A 108 10.14 -12.95 -15.26
CA ALA A 108 9.32 -12.52 -16.40
C ALA A 108 9.98 -11.42 -17.26
N ALA A 109 11.31 -11.39 -17.36
CA ALA A 109 12.02 -10.41 -18.20
C ALA A 109 11.42 -10.32 -19.61
N GLY A 110 11.09 -9.10 -20.04
CA GLY A 110 10.48 -8.82 -21.35
C GLY A 110 9.06 -9.35 -21.56
N GLY A 111 8.49 -10.10 -20.60
CA GLY A 111 7.16 -10.67 -20.68
C GLY A 111 6.05 -9.71 -20.23
N SER A 112 4.83 -9.95 -20.73
CA SER A 112 3.65 -9.17 -20.38
C SER A 112 3.26 -9.26 -18.90
N MET A 113 3.72 -10.29 -18.17
CA MET A 113 3.50 -10.48 -16.74
C MET A 113 4.50 -9.73 -15.84
N ARG A 114 5.60 -9.20 -16.39
CA ARG A 114 6.63 -8.50 -15.59
C ARG A 114 6.04 -7.41 -14.67
N PRO A 115 5.12 -6.54 -15.12
CA PRO A 115 4.56 -5.48 -14.27
C PRO A 115 3.74 -6.03 -13.09
N MET A 116 2.99 -7.13 -13.31
CA MET A 116 2.27 -7.86 -12.26
C MET A 116 3.25 -8.40 -11.21
N VAL A 117 4.25 -9.17 -11.63
CA VAL A 117 5.26 -9.76 -10.71
C VAL A 117 5.98 -8.67 -9.90
N PHE A 118 6.35 -7.56 -10.55
CA PHE A 118 6.95 -6.42 -9.86
C PHE A 118 6.02 -5.84 -8.78
N SER A 119 4.74 -5.61 -9.12
CA SER A 119 3.77 -5.03 -8.20
C SER A 119 3.45 -5.96 -7.03
N ASP A 120 3.30 -7.27 -7.28
CA ASP A 120 3.04 -8.26 -6.24
C ASP A 120 4.19 -8.38 -5.25
N CYS A 121 5.43 -8.37 -5.75
CA CYS A 121 6.62 -8.31 -4.89
C CYS A 121 6.57 -7.08 -4.00
N ARG A 122 6.33 -5.90 -4.57
CA ARG A 122 6.26 -4.65 -3.78
C ARG A 122 5.15 -4.72 -2.73
N ALA A 123 3.95 -5.17 -3.09
CA ALA A 123 2.83 -5.32 -2.17
C ALA A 123 3.20 -6.25 -1.00
N THR A 124 3.83 -7.38 -1.28
CA THR A 124 4.26 -8.36 -0.27
C THR A 124 5.31 -7.78 0.68
N GLN A 125 6.34 -7.12 0.15
CA GLN A 125 7.39 -6.51 0.96
C GLN A 125 6.85 -5.35 1.81
N THR A 126 5.94 -4.54 1.26
CA THR A 126 5.27 -3.46 1.97
C THR A 126 4.41 -3.98 3.13
N LYS A 127 3.64 -5.06 2.94
CA LYS A 127 2.89 -5.71 4.03
C LYS A 127 3.82 -6.21 5.15
N ARG A 128 5.01 -6.73 4.80
CA ARG A 128 6.04 -7.12 5.80
C ARG A 128 6.59 -5.91 6.55
N ARG A 129 6.80 -4.79 5.86
CA ARG A 129 7.31 -3.55 6.47
C ARG A 129 6.33 -2.95 7.47
N ILE A 130 5.04 -2.94 7.17
CA ILE A 130 4.00 -2.50 8.11
C ILE A 130 4.14 -3.25 9.44
N ARG A 131 4.21 -4.60 9.40
CA ARG A 131 4.41 -5.40 10.62
C ARG A 131 5.70 -5.08 11.37
N ALA A 132 6.78 -4.79 10.65
CA ALA A 132 8.05 -4.39 11.25
C ALA A 132 7.97 -3.01 11.93
N LEU A 133 7.24 -2.06 11.34
CA LEU A 133 6.98 -0.74 11.93
C LEU A 133 6.13 -0.87 13.19
N ASP A 134 5.10 -1.72 13.17
CA ASP A 134 4.24 -1.97 14.34
C ASP A 134 5.05 -2.56 15.50
N ALA A 135 5.91 -3.53 15.22
CA ALA A 135 6.73 -4.22 16.23
C ALA A 135 7.88 -3.39 16.82
N MET A 136 8.26 -2.27 16.20
CA MET A 136 9.41 -1.46 16.63
C MET A 136 9.14 -0.76 17.96
N LYS A 137 9.95 -0.99 19.00
CA LYS A 137 9.71 -0.44 20.36
C LYS A 137 10.54 0.82 20.70
N GLY A 138 11.41 1.24 19.80
CA GLY A 138 12.33 2.33 20.07
C GLY A 138 12.93 2.90 18.81
N CYS A 139 13.92 3.78 19.02
CA CYS A 139 14.56 4.51 17.94
C CYS A 139 15.36 3.55 17.05
N PRO A 140 15.26 3.68 15.72
CA PRO A 140 16.03 2.83 14.83
C PRO A 140 17.52 3.12 15.02
N SER A 141 18.30 2.07 15.23
CA SER A 141 19.76 2.16 15.26
C SER A 141 20.28 2.60 13.88
N PRO A 142 21.36 3.39 13.82
CA PRO A 142 22.07 3.61 12.57
C PRO A 142 22.46 2.26 11.96
N GLN A 143 22.08 2.05 10.69
CA GLN A 143 22.57 0.96 9.84
C GLN A 143 23.55 1.57 8.84
#